data_AF-A0A2V8F4K1-F1
#
_entry.id   AF-A0A2V8F4K1-F1
#
_cell.length_a   1.000
_cell.length_b   1.000
_cell.length_c   1.000
_cell.angle_alpha   90.00
_cell.angle_beta   90.00
_cell.angle_gamma   90.00
#
_symmetry.space_group_name_H-M   'P 1'
#
loop_
_entity.id
_entity.type
_entity.pdbx_description
1 polymer ?
#
loop_
_entity_poly.entity_id
_entity_poly.type
_entity_poly.pdbx_seq_one_letter_code
_entity_poly.pdbx_strand_id
1 'polypeptide(L)'
;MSHDWIDQGLRHMREREDQLRQATARRLHHAAVIKEKGADLMRQLVVGVGAAVNEYKQRAPKGAEEIEFEALPREGFVVTRTGLPRVVLECRPGYETHLLYCNRTRTDDHESAPHELVFNLSMTVDDSDTIRLSEETRAFPTLNEVVEFLLKPVLFPTLEQDA
;
A
#
# COMPACT_ATOMS: atom_id res chain seq x y z
N MET A 1 3.42 -58.28 4.98
CA MET A 1 3.67 -56.98 5.62
C MET A 1 4.55 -56.12 4.72
N SER A 2 3.98 -55.71 3.60
CA SER A 2 4.58 -54.87 2.58
C SER A 2 3.43 -54.05 2.01
N HIS A 3 3.66 -52.76 1.73
CA HIS A 3 2.82 -51.76 1.04
C HIS A 3 2.47 -50.49 1.83
N ASP A 4 2.56 -50.47 3.17
CA ASP A 4 2.22 -49.25 3.95
C ASP A 4 3.07 -48.02 3.59
N TRP A 5 4.37 -48.20 3.30
CA TRP A 5 5.24 -47.09 2.93
C TRP A 5 5.01 -46.55 1.51
N ILE A 6 4.54 -47.40 0.59
CA ILE A 6 4.20 -47.01 -0.80
C ILE A 6 2.88 -46.24 -0.78
N ASP A 7 1.88 -46.73 -0.03
CA ASP A 7 0.59 -46.06 0.11
C ASP A 7 0.72 -44.73 0.86
N GLN A 8 1.60 -44.66 1.87
CA GLN A 8 1.92 -43.40 2.56
C GLN A 8 2.63 -42.40 1.62
N GLY A 9 3.57 -42.87 0.80
CA GLY A 9 4.23 -42.03 -0.21
C GLY A 9 3.28 -41.49 -1.29
N LEU A 10 2.34 -42.32 -1.77
CA LEU A 10 1.33 -41.90 -2.74
C LEU A 10 0.32 -40.90 -2.16
N ARG A 11 -0.06 -41.05 -0.88
CA ARG A 11 -0.93 -40.07 -0.19
C ARG A 11 -0.24 -38.73 -0.05
N HIS A 12 1.03 -38.69 0.38
CA HIS A 12 1.78 -37.45 0.49
C HIS A 12 1.98 -36.74 -0.86
N MET A 13 2.17 -37.48 -1.96
CA MET A 13 2.23 -36.88 -3.30
C MET A 13 0.89 -36.27 -3.72
N ARG A 14 -0.23 -36.96 -3.49
CA ARG A 14 -1.58 -36.45 -3.80
C ARG A 14 -1.93 -35.23 -2.95
N GLU A 15 -1.66 -35.28 -1.64
CA GLU A 15 -1.86 -34.14 -0.73
C GLU A 15 -1.07 -32.92 -1.19
N ARG A 16 0.19 -33.10 -1.59
CA ARG A 16 1.03 -32.02 -2.10
C ARG A 16 0.51 -31.46 -3.43
N GLU A 17 0.05 -32.33 -4.33
CA GLU A 17 -0.55 -31.91 -5.60
C GLU A 17 -1.84 -31.12 -5.38
N ASP A 18 -2.71 -31.57 -4.48
CA ASP A 18 -3.96 -30.88 -4.14
C ASP A 18 -3.68 -29.53 -3.45
N GLN A 19 -2.69 -29.46 -2.56
CA GLN A 19 -2.25 -28.19 -1.95
C GLN A 19 -1.74 -27.21 -3.00
N LEU A 20 -0.93 -27.67 -3.96
CA LEU A 20 -0.43 -26.82 -5.05
C LEU A 20 -1.56 -26.34 -5.96
N ARG A 21 -2.53 -27.20 -6.28
CA ARG A 21 -3.72 -26.84 -7.07
C ARG A 21 -4.57 -25.80 -6.34
N GLN A 22 -4.84 -26.00 -5.06
CA GLN A 22 -5.60 -25.05 -4.24
C GLN A 22 -4.87 -23.71 -4.12
N ALA A 23 -3.56 -23.72 -3.87
CA ALA A 23 -2.76 -22.50 -3.81
C ALA A 23 -2.76 -21.74 -5.15
N THR A 24 -2.70 -22.46 -6.26
CA THR A 24 -2.76 -21.88 -7.62
C THR A 24 -4.14 -21.30 -7.89
N ALA A 25 -5.22 -22.02 -7.57
CA ALA A 25 -6.59 -21.53 -7.71
C ALA A 25 -6.83 -20.26 -6.88
N ARG A 26 -6.36 -20.22 -5.63
CA ARG A 26 -6.42 -19.02 -4.79
C ARG A 26 -5.66 -17.85 -5.41
N ARG A 27 -4.44 -18.06 -5.91
CA ARG A 27 -3.66 -16.99 -6.57
C ARG A 27 -4.38 -16.42 -7.80
N LEU A 28 -4.97 -17.29 -8.63
CA LEU A 28 -5.74 -16.87 -9.81
C LEU A 28 -6.99 -16.10 -9.40
N HIS A 29 -7.70 -16.56 -8.37
CA HIS A 29 -8.86 -15.88 -7.80
C HIS A 29 -8.49 -14.49 -7.29
N HIS A 30 -7.44 -14.37 -6.49
CA HIS A 30 -6.97 -13.09 -5.95
C HIS A 30 -6.60 -12.12 -7.09
N ALA A 31 -5.90 -12.60 -8.11
CA ALA A 31 -5.56 -11.78 -9.27
C ALA A 31 -6.80 -11.28 -10.02
N ALA A 32 -7.83 -12.12 -10.17
CA ALA A 32 -9.09 -11.73 -10.79
C ALA A 32 -9.82 -10.64 -9.98
N VAL A 33 -9.92 -10.84 -8.66
CA VAL A 33 -10.56 -9.86 -7.76
C VAL A 33 -9.82 -8.52 -7.77
N ILE A 34 -8.48 -8.53 -7.73
CA ILE A 34 -7.67 -7.30 -7.78
C ILE A 34 -7.83 -6.59 -9.12
N LYS A 35 -7.85 -7.34 -10.23
CA LYS A 35 -8.09 -6.76 -11.55
C LYS A 35 -9.47 -6.12 -11.67
N GLU A 36 -10.49 -6.70 -11.05
CA GLU A 36 -11.86 -6.19 -11.08
C GLU A 36 -12.06 -5.00 -10.14
N LYS A 37 -11.64 -5.12 -8.88
CA LYS A 37 -11.97 -4.17 -7.80
C LYS A 37 -10.83 -3.22 -7.43
N GLY A 38 -9.62 -3.43 -7.95
CA GLY A 38 -8.43 -2.65 -7.57
C GLY A 38 -8.55 -1.17 -7.93
N ALA A 39 -9.13 -0.85 -9.09
CA ALA A 39 -9.35 0.54 -9.48
C ALA A 39 -10.32 1.27 -8.54
N ASP A 40 -11.35 0.59 -8.05
CA ASP A 40 -12.31 1.16 -7.10
C ASP A 40 -11.65 1.45 -5.75
N LEU A 41 -10.86 0.50 -5.24
CA LEU A 41 -10.05 0.70 -4.04
C LEU A 41 -9.14 1.93 -4.18
N MET A 42 -8.44 2.06 -5.31
CA MET A 42 -7.54 3.19 -5.54
C MET A 42 -8.28 4.52 -5.64
N ARG A 43 -9.44 4.57 -6.30
CA ARG A 43 -10.28 5.78 -6.32
C ARG A 43 -10.71 6.18 -4.91
N GLN A 44 -11.12 5.22 -4.08
CA GLN A 44 -11.47 5.49 -2.68
C GLN A 44 -10.27 6.00 -1.88
N LEU A 45 -9.08 5.41 -2.08
CA LEU A 45 -7.85 5.86 -1.41
C LEU A 45 -7.48 7.29 -1.82
N VAL A 46 -7.50 7.61 -3.12
CA VAL A 46 -7.25 8.97 -3.65
C VAL A 46 -8.22 9.98 -3.02
N VAL A 47 -9.52 9.65 -2.95
CA VAL A 47 -10.53 10.50 -2.30
C VAL A 47 -10.24 10.67 -0.81
N GLY A 48 -9.89 9.59 -0.10
CA GLY A 48 -9.55 9.61 1.32
C GLY A 48 -8.33 10.47 1.63
N VAL A 49 -7.26 10.32 0.84
CA VAL A 49 -6.04 11.14 0.94
C VAL A 49 -6.36 12.61 0.70
N GLY A 50 -7.09 12.93 -0.39
CA GLY A 50 -7.47 14.30 -0.70
C GLY A 50 -8.33 14.94 0.39
N ALA A 51 -9.28 14.18 0.96
CA ALA A 51 -10.09 14.64 2.08
C ALA A 51 -9.26 14.92 3.34
N ALA A 52 -8.33 14.02 3.69
CA ALA A 52 -7.46 14.20 4.86
C ALA A 52 -6.51 15.40 4.70
N VAL A 53 -5.94 15.61 3.51
CA VAL A 53 -5.12 16.79 3.21
C VAL A 53 -5.96 18.07 3.32
N ASN A 54 -7.19 18.07 2.81
CA ASN A 54 -8.09 19.22 2.94
C ASN A 54 -8.47 19.51 4.40
N GLU A 55 -8.74 18.48 5.20
CA GLU A 55 -9.02 18.61 6.63
C GLU A 55 -7.81 19.19 7.38
N TYR A 56 -6.60 18.71 7.07
CA TYR A 56 -5.36 19.27 7.62
C TYR A 56 -5.25 20.76 7.30
N LYS A 57 -5.41 21.17 6.04
CA LYS A 57 -5.34 22.57 5.61
C LYS A 57 -6.33 23.47 6.35
N GLN A 58 -7.54 22.98 6.60
CA GLN A 58 -8.58 23.75 7.30
C GLN A 58 -8.27 23.95 8.79
N ARG A 59 -7.59 22.99 9.41
CA ARG A 59 -7.22 23.02 10.84
C ARG A 59 -5.85 23.65 11.10
N ALA A 60 -5.00 23.71 10.08
CA ALA A 60 -3.67 24.24 10.20
C ALA A 60 -3.70 25.75 10.54
N PRO A 61 -2.82 26.24 11.43
CA PRO A 61 -2.69 27.67 11.71
C PRO A 61 -2.44 28.48 10.44
N LYS A 62 -2.95 29.72 10.37
CA LYS A 62 -2.62 30.62 9.25
C LYS A 62 -1.09 30.79 9.15
N GLY A 63 -0.53 30.48 7.99
CA GLY A 63 0.93 30.49 7.76
C GLY A 63 1.61 29.14 8.00
N ALA A 64 0.87 28.09 8.34
CA ALA A 64 1.37 26.72 8.27
C ALA A 64 1.73 26.37 6.82
N GLU A 65 2.71 25.47 6.69
CA GLU A 65 3.31 25.13 5.40
C GLU A 65 2.29 24.63 4.39
N GLU A 66 2.54 24.98 3.12
CA GLU A 66 1.66 24.62 2.04
C GLU A 66 1.82 23.14 1.69
N ILE A 67 0.71 22.42 1.81
CA ILE A 67 0.60 21.04 1.38
C ILE A 67 -0.20 21.03 0.09
N GLU A 68 0.21 20.26 -0.89
CA GLU A 68 -0.45 20.12 -2.18
C GLU A 68 -0.82 18.66 -2.38
N PHE A 69 -1.95 18.44 -3.05
CA PHE A 69 -2.43 17.11 -3.41
C PHE A 69 -2.85 17.12 -4.87
N GLU A 70 -2.33 16.17 -5.63
CA GLU A 70 -2.65 15.97 -7.03
C GLU A 70 -3.03 14.51 -7.27
N ALA A 71 -4.20 14.28 -7.86
CA ALA A 71 -4.58 12.97 -8.36
C ALA A 71 -3.89 12.74 -9.72
N LEU A 72 -3.17 11.64 -9.86
CA LEU A 72 -2.47 11.30 -11.09
C LEU A 72 -3.38 10.54 -12.06
N PRO A 73 -3.06 10.55 -13.36
CA PRO A 73 -3.66 9.61 -14.31
C PRO A 73 -3.47 8.16 -13.84
N ARG A 74 -4.46 7.29 -14.11
CA ARG A 74 -4.48 5.87 -13.70
C ARG A 74 -4.49 5.65 -12.18
N GLU A 75 -5.33 6.41 -11.50
CA GLU A 75 -5.69 6.22 -10.09
C GLU A 75 -4.52 6.30 -9.08
N GLY A 76 -3.40 6.94 -9.44
CA GLY A 76 -2.33 7.29 -8.51
C GLY A 76 -2.53 8.67 -7.86
N PHE A 77 -1.59 9.08 -7.01
CA PHE A 77 -1.59 10.43 -6.43
C PHE A 77 -0.19 10.88 -6.02
N VAL A 78 -0.03 12.20 -5.87
CA VAL A 78 1.13 12.86 -5.29
C VAL A 78 0.67 13.78 -4.17
N VAL A 79 1.37 13.76 -3.05
CA VAL A 79 1.21 14.72 -1.95
C VAL A 79 2.56 15.40 -1.74
N THR A 80 2.56 16.74 -1.72
CA THR A 80 3.78 17.54 -1.56
C THR A 80 3.63 18.49 -0.38
N ARG A 81 4.55 18.45 0.58
CA ARG A 81 4.76 19.50 1.58
C ARG A 81 5.93 20.37 1.10
N THR A 82 5.68 21.65 0.86
CA THR A 82 6.67 22.54 0.20
C THR A 82 7.68 23.15 1.15
N GLY A 83 7.33 23.34 2.43
CA GLY A 83 8.24 23.86 3.44
C GLY A 83 9.24 22.82 3.93
N LEU A 84 10.36 23.30 4.49
CA LEU A 84 11.46 22.44 4.94
C LEU A 84 11.12 21.77 6.29
N PRO A 85 11.38 20.46 6.46
CA PRO A 85 11.84 19.52 5.44
C PRO A 85 10.78 19.29 4.35
N ARG A 86 11.16 19.48 3.09
CA ARG A 86 10.28 19.27 1.94
C ARG A 86 10.04 17.78 1.81
N VAL A 87 8.78 17.36 1.73
CA VAL A 87 8.44 15.95 1.54
C VAL A 87 7.52 15.79 0.35
N VAL A 88 7.86 14.87 -0.54
CA VAL A 88 7.04 14.45 -1.66
C VAL A 88 6.73 12.97 -1.47
N LEU A 89 5.45 12.61 -1.51
CA LEU A 89 5.00 11.22 -1.55
C LEU A 89 4.25 11.00 -2.86
N GLU A 90 4.73 10.09 -3.68
CA GLU A 90 4.06 9.62 -4.89
C GLU A 90 3.66 8.17 -4.71
N CYS A 91 2.39 7.83 -4.98
CA CYS A 91 1.92 6.45 -4.97
C CYS A 91 1.21 6.08 -6.28
N ARG A 92 1.52 4.90 -6.84
CA ARG A 92 0.96 4.38 -8.08
C ARG A 92 0.56 2.91 -7.97
N PRO A 93 -0.62 2.52 -8.48
CA PRO A 93 -1.04 1.13 -8.43
C PRO A 93 -0.32 0.28 -9.47
N GLY A 94 0.07 -0.92 -9.06
CA GLY A 94 0.54 -2.03 -9.87
C GLY A 94 -0.44 -3.19 -9.80
N TYR A 95 -1.52 -3.13 -10.58
CA TYR A 95 -2.54 -4.19 -10.55
C TYR A 95 -2.01 -5.54 -11.03
N GLU A 96 -1.00 -5.57 -11.89
CA GLU A 96 -0.37 -6.82 -12.37
C GLU A 96 0.53 -7.46 -11.30
N THR A 97 1.15 -6.63 -10.47
CA THR A 97 2.05 -7.06 -9.40
C THR A 97 1.35 -7.15 -8.05
N HIS A 98 0.09 -6.74 -7.98
CA HIS A 98 -0.72 -6.65 -6.75
C HIS A 98 -0.07 -5.75 -5.69
N LEU A 99 0.56 -4.65 -6.11
CA LEU A 99 1.25 -3.70 -5.23
C LEU A 99 0.72 -2.28 -5.43
N LEU A 100 0.74 -1.47 -4.38
CA LEU A 100 0.77 -0.02 -4.47
C LEU A 100 2.21 0.42 -4.27
N TYR A 101 2.84 0.92 -5.33
CA TYR A 101 4.20 1.44 -5.30
C TYR A 101 4.19 2.84 -4.71
N CYS A 102 4.96 3.08 -3.65
CA CYS A 102 5.09 4.40 -3.07
C CYS A 102 6.56 4.83 -3.02
N ASN A 103 6.80 6.07 -3.40
CA ASN A 103 8.10 6.72 -3.31
C ASN A 103 7.97 7.98 -2.46
N ARG A 104 8.77 8.07 -1.42
CA ARG A 104 8.84 9.23 -0.53
C ARG A 104 10.21 9.88 -0.67
N THR A 105 10.24 11.11 -1.13
CA THR A 105 11.44 11.95 -1.20
C THR A 105 11.39 13.02 -0.11
N ARG A 106 12.47 13.16 0.66
CA ARG A 106 12.62 14.15 1.73
C ARG A 106 13.86 15.01 1.49
N THR A 107 13.73 16.32 1.62
CA THR A 107 14.84 17.27 1.53
C THR A 107 14.83 18.16 2.77
N ASP A 108 15.84 18.01 3.63
CA ASP A 108 15.83 18.64 4.96
C ASP A 108 16.12 20.14 4.94
N ASP A 109 17.04 20.58 4.09
CA ASP A 109 17.37 21.98 3.86
C ASP A 109 17.77 22.23 2.40
N HIS A 110 18.13 23.49 2.08
CA HIS A 110 18.48 23.88 0.72
C HIS A 110 19.82 23.32 0.20
N GLU A 111 20.67 22.80 1.09
CA GLU A 111 22.02 22.31 0.77
C GLU A 111 22.07 20.76 0.78
N SER A 112 21.12 20.14 1.47
CA SER A 112 21.01 18.70 1.64
C SER A 112 20.54 18.00 0.36
N ALA A 113 21.17 16.87 0.06
CA ALA A 113 20.69 15.99 -1.00
C ALA A 113 19.32 15.39 -0.61
N PRO A 114 18.40 15.18 -1.57
CA PRO A 114 17.15 14.49 -1.30
C PRO A 114 17.40 13.04 -0.84
N HIS A 115 16.75 12.65 0.24
CA HIS A 115 16.66 11.28 0.73
C HIS A 115 15.44 10.60 0.12
N GLU A 116 15.64 9.46 -0.53
CA GLU A 116 14.58 8.69 -1.18
C GLU A 116 14.30 7.40 -0.39
N LEU A 117 13.02 7.15 -0.12
CA LEU A 117 12.51 5.92 0.48
C LEU A 117 11.43 5.33 -0.42
N VAL A 118 11.72 4.15 -0.99
CA VAL A 118 10.76 3.39 -1.79
C VAL A 118 10.20 2.25 -0.95
N PHE A 119 8.89 2.15 -0.88
CA PHE A 119 8.18 1.10 -0.16
C PHE A 119 6.89 0.72 -0.90
N ASN A 120 6.37 -0.48 -0.61
CA ASN A 120 5.22 -1.04 -1.32
C ASN A 120 4.16 -1.51 -0.34
N LEU A 121 2.90 -1.21 -0.64
CA LEU A 121 1.77 -1.86 0.04
C LEU A 121 1.27 -3.02 -0.81
N SER A 122 1.23 -4.22 -0.23
CA SER A 122 0.68 -5.40 -0.88
C SER A 122 -0.84 -5.35 -0.89
N MET A 123 -1.43 -5.64 -2.05
CA MET A 123 -2.86 -5.85 -2.22
C MET A 123 -3.15 -7.33 -1.98
N THR A 124 -3.91 -7.62 -0.93
CA THR A 124 -4.34 -8.98 -0.58
C THR A 124 -5.86 -9.06 -0.64
N VAL A 125 -6.39 -10.26 -0.89
CA VAL A 125 -7.83 -10.49 -0.97
C VAL A 125 -8.21 -11.39 0.20
N ASP A 126 -9.22 -11.00 0.97
CA ASP A 126 -9.77 -11.82 2.03
C ASP A 126 -10.89 -12.76 1.51
N ASP A 127 -11.40 -13.63 2.38
CA ASP A 127 -12.43 -14.61 2.03
C ASP A 127 -13.78 -13.99 1.60
N SER A 128 -13.95 -12.67 1.80
CA SER A 128 -15.13 -11.90 1.38
C SER A 128 -14.90 -11.12 0.08
N ASP A 129 -13.85 -11.47 -0.67
CA ASP A 129 -13.42 -10.79 -1.90
C ASP A 129 -13.17 -9.28 -1.71
N THR A 130 -12.78 -8.87 -0.50
CA THR A 130 -12.40 -7.49 -0.19
C THR A 130 -10.90 -7.35 -0.32
N ILE A 131 -10.45 -6.32 -1.04
CA ILE A 131 -9.03 -6.02 -1.16
C ILE A 131 -8.57 -5.27 0.09
N ARG A 132 -7.53 -5.76 0.74
CA ARG A 132 -6.84 -5.13 1.87
C ARG A 132 -5.43 -4.73 1.46
N LEU A 133 -4.95 -3.64 2.04
CA LEU A 133 -3.58 -3.20 1.91
C LEU A 133 -2.77 -3.64 3.14
N SER A 134 -1.52 -3.99 2.92
CA SER A 134 -0.58 -4.33 4.00
C SER A 134 0.83 -3.89 3.65
N GLU A 135 1.58 -3.41 4.63
CA GLU A 135 3.02 -3.18 4.51
C GLU A 135 3.74 -4.30 5.27
N GLU A 136 4.53 -5.12 4.57
CA GLU A 136 5.25 -6.25 5.16
C GLU A 136 4.36 -7.14 6.06
N THR A 137 4.51 -7.04 7.38
CA THR A 137 3.74 -7.80 8.39
C THR A 137 2.54 -7.05 8.95
N ARG A 138 2.40 -5.77 8.64
CA ARG A 138 1.32 -4.91 9.11
C ARG A 138 0.18 -4.89 8.09
N ALA A 139 -0.90 -5.59 8.42
CA ALA A 139 -2.16 -5.43 7.70
C ALA A 139 -2.89 -4.16 8.14
N PHE A 140 -3.48 -3.43 7.20
CA PHE A 140 -4.35 -2.30 7.48
C PHE A 140 -5.81 -2.75 7.41
N PRO A 141 -6.54 -2.77 8.55
CA PRO A 141 -7.97 -3.15 8.60
C PRO A 141 -8.87 -2.20 7.79
N THR A 142 -8.49 -0.93 7.68
CA THR A 142 -9.30 0.11 7.03
C THR A 142 -8.47 0.99 6.10
N LEU A 143 -9.12 1.59 5.10
CA LEU A 143 -8.48 2.59 4.24
C LEU A 143 -8.02 3.83 5.04
N ASN A 144 -8.71 4.20 6.11
CA ASN A 144 -8.32 5.34 6.95
C ASN A 144 -6.95 5.13 7.59
N GLU A 145 -6.65 3.91 8.05
CA GLU A 145 -5.33 3.58 8.59
C GLU A 145 -4.24 3.62 7.52
N VAL A 146 -4.56 3.26 6.28
CA VAL A 146 -3.65 3.41 5.14
C VAL A 146 -3.38 4.89 4.86
N VAL A 147 -4.44 5.71 4.83
CA VAL A 147 -4.33 7.17 4.63
C VAL A 147 -3.47 7.78 5.73
N GLU A 148 -3.70 7.44 7.00
CA GLU A 148 -2.90 7.91 8.12
C GLU A 148 -1.44 7.48 7.97
N PHE A 149 -1.20 6.20 7.68
CA PHE A 149 0.14 5.65 7.49
C PHE A 149 0.92 6.39 6.40
N LEU A 150 0.29 6.64 5.25
CA LEU A 150 0.90 7.32 4.11
C LEU A 150 1.13 8.81 4.40
N LEU A 151 0.17 9.50 5.03
CA LEU A 151 0.23 10.94 5.21
C LEU A 151 1.02 11.37 6.43
N LYS A 152 1.06 10.60 7.52
CA LYS A 152 1.74 11.02 8.76
C LYS A 152 3.19 11.49 8.55
N PRO A 153 4.02 10.80 7.75
CA PRO A 153 5.38 11.27 7.46
C PRO A 153 5.45 12.54 6.64
N VAL A 154 4.45 12.79 5.80
CA VAL A 154 4.36 13.99 4.96
C VAL A 154 3.88 15.16 5.79
N LEU A 155 2.85 14.97 6.63
CA LEU A 155 2.24 16.02 7.44
C LEU A 155 3.09 16.38 8.68
N PHE A 156 3.84 15.43 9.21
CA PHE A 156 4.64 15.57 10.44
C PHE A 156 6.06 14.98 10.30
N PRO A 157 6.88 15.48 9.36
CA PRO A 157 8.18 14.90 9.02
C PRO A 157 9.24 14.97 10.13
N THR A 158 9.05 15.84 11.12
CA THR A 158 9.93 15.97 12.28
C THR A 158 9.72 14.87 13.33
N LEU A 159 8.58 14.17 13.32
CA LEU A 159 8.30 13.08 14.27
C LEU A 159 9.02 11.77 13.93
N GLU A 160 9.62 11.66 12.74
CA GLU A 160 10.36 10.46 12.31
C GLU A 160 11.87 10.50 12.66
N GLN A 161 12.39 11.58 13.25
CA GLN A 161 13.83 11.67 13.57
C GLN A 161 14.25 10.92 14.86
N ASP A 162 13.28 10.42 15.64
CA ASP A 162 13.51 9.77 16.95
C ASP A 162 13.16 8.27 16.98
N ALA A 163 12.97 7.61 15.83
CA ALA A 163 12.62 6.19 15.71
C ALA A 163 13.74 5.33 15.11
#